data_AF-A0A7S4K129-F1
#
_entry.id   AF-A0A7S4K129-F1
#
_cell.length_a   1.000
_cell.length_b   1.000
_cell.length_c   1.000
_cell.angle_alpha   90.00
_cell.angle_beta   90.00
_cell.angle_gamma   90.00
#
_symmetry.space_group_name_H-M   'P 1'
#
loop_
_entity.id
_entity.type
_entity.pdbx_description
1 polymer ?
#
loop_
_entity_poly.entity_id
_entity_poly.type
_entity_poly.pdbx_seq_one_letter_code
_entity_poly.pdbx_strand_id
1 'polypeptide(L)'
;RRLPSNLKKIWRLGIPSTVRGEVWKRAIGNNLGISSEVLEAVTQHAQDMRVQMEEEAGTSLRQSNFHTIKVDIPRTFTSLGIFQKGGPYFEPLTEILEAYNC
;
A
#
# COMPACT_ATOMS: atom_id res chain seq x y z
N ARG A 1 27.07 -12.91 -3.02
CA ARG A 1 26.59 -13.80 -4.10
C ARG A 1 26.62 -13.04 -5.42
N ARG A 2 27.38 -13.47 -6.44
CA ARG A 2 27.31 -12.87 -7.78
C ARG A 2 26.07 -13.41 -8.49
N LEU A 3 25.21 -12.52 -8.95
CA LEU A 3 24.03 -12.90 -9.72
C LEU A 3 24.45 -13.45 -11.10
N PRO A 4 23.75 -14.44 -11.66
CA PRO A 4 24.04 -14.98 -12.99
C PRO A 4 24.08 -13.87 -14.04
N SER A 5 25.00 -13.95 -14.99
CA SER A 5 25.20 -12.92 -16.04
C SER A 5 23.95 -12.66 -16.88
N ASN A 6 23.07 -13.66 -17.01
CA ASN A 6 21.79 -13.57 -17.71
C ASN A 6 20.65 -12.92 -16.90
N LEU A 7 20.79 -12.76 -15.58
CA LEU A 7 19.70 -12.23 -14.75
C LEU A 7 19.38 -10.76 -15.07
N LYS A 8 20.40 -9.95 -15.35
CA LYS A 8 20.22 -8.56 -15.78
C LYS A 8 19.41 -8.45 -17.07
N LYS A 9 19.60 -9.41 -17.98
CA LYS A 9 18.84 -9.49 -19.24
C LYS A 9 17.38 -9.85 -18.96
N ILE A 10 17.13 -10.85 -18.12
CA ILE A 10 15.78 -11.27 -17.73
C ILE A 10 15.03 -10.14 -17.01
N TRP A 11 15.68 -9.44 -16.08
CA TRP A 11 15.08 -8.32 -15.36
C TRP A 11 14.63 -7.19 -16.31
N ARG A 12 15.44 -6.87 -17.33
CA ARG A 12 15.11 -5.85 -18.34
C ARG A 12 13.95 -6.23 -19.25
N LEU A 13 13.73 -7.52 -19.50
CA LEU A 13 12.56 -8.00 -20.24
C LEU A 13 11.26 -7.88 -19.44
N GLY A 14 11.37 -7.74 -18.11
CA GLY A 14 10.24 -7.71 -17.19
C GLY A 14 9.95 -9.07 -16.59
N ILE A 15 9.42 -9.05 -15.37
CA ILE A 15 9.07 -10.26 -14.62
C ILE A 15 7.65 -10.69 -15.01
N PRO A 16 7.40 -11.98 -15.30
CA PRO A 16 6.04 -12.49 -15.53
C PRO A 16 5.13 -12.23 -14.32
N SER A 17 3.88 -11.81 -14.57
CA SER A 17 2.93 -11.40 -13.51
C SER A 17 2.74 -12.47 -12.43
N THR A 18 2.68 -13.74 -12.81
CA THR A 18 2.46 -14.88 -11.92
C THR A 18 3.51 -15.06 -10.83
N VAL A 19 4.73 -14.55 -11.03
CA VAL A 19 5.84 -14.67 -10.07
C VAL A 19 6.28 -13.33 -9.48
N ARG A 20 5.66 -12.21 -9.89
CA ARG A 20 6.03 -10.86 -9.40
C ARG A 20 5.93 -10.77 -7.88
N GLY A 21 4.88 -11.32 -7.28
CA GLY A 21 4.69 -11.29 -5.83
C GLY A 21 5.90 -11.85 -5.08
N GLU A 22 6.40 -13.02 -5.50
CA GLU A 22 7.55 -13.67 -4.84
C GLU A 22 8.89 -13.00 -5.17
N VAL A 23 9.05 -12.53 -6.41
CA VAL A 23 10.29 -11.85 -6.82
C VAL A 23 10.41 -10.48 -6.16
N TRP A 24 9.35 -9.69 -6.13
CA TRP A 24 9.37 -8.34 -5.55
C TRP A 24 9.49 -8.36 -4.03
N LYS A 25 8.85 -9.30 -3.32
CA LYS A 25 9.08 -9.48 -1.88
C LYS A 25 10.57 -9.63 -1.56
N ARG A 26 11.30 -10.44 -2.35
CA ARG A 26 12.73 -10.68 -2.17
C ARG A 26 13.60 -9.52 -2.64
N ALA A 27 13.20 -8.84 -3.73
CA ALA A 27 13.97 -7.75 -4.32
C ALA A 27 13.87 -6.45 -3.52
N ILE A 28 12.67 -6.13 -3.01
CA ILE A 28 12.44 -4.99 -2.12
C ILE A 28 13.01 -5.30 -0.72
N GLY A 29 12.80 -6.53 -0.24
CA GLY A 29 13.23 -6.97 1.08
C GLY A 29 12.35 -6.43 2.22
N ASN A 30 12.74 -6.75 3.45
CA ASN A 30 12.06 -6.30 4.66
C ASN A 30 13.08 -5.96 5.76
N ASN A 31 13.93 -4.97 5.48
CA ASN A 31 14.99 -4.56 6.41
C ASN A 31 14.43 -3.93 7.69
N LEU A 32 13.18 -3.44 7.64
CA LEU A 32 12.47 -2.90 8.79
C LEU A 32 11.90 -3.99 9.72
N GLY A 33 11.91 -5.26 9.29
CA GLY A 33 11.40 -6.36 10.09
C GLY A 33 9.89 -6.29 10.33
N ILE A 34 9.13 -5.68 9.41
CA ILE A 34 7.67 -5.57 9.51
C ILE A 34 7.07 -6.99 9.49
N SER A 35 6.46 -7.39 10.60
CA SER A 35 5.75 -8.66 10.73
C SER A 35 4.26 -8.49 10.45
N SER A 36 3.53 -9.61 10.29
CA SER A 36 2.08 -9.56 10.12
C SER A 36 1.40 -8.94 11.35
N GLU A 37 1.89 -9.25 12.54
CA GLU A 37 1.34 -8.72 13.79
C GLU A 37 1.52 -7.19 13.89
N VAL A 38 2.67 -6.67 13.46
CA VAL A 38 2.91 -5.22 13.41
C VAL A 38 1.99 -4.56 12.39
N LEU A 39 1.84 -5.16 11.21
CA LEU A 39 0.96 -4.63 10.17
C LEU A 39 -0.50 -4.62 10.61
N GLU A 40 -0.98 -5.68 11.26
CA GLU A 40 -2.33 -5.78 11.81
C GLU A 40 -2.57 -4.74 12.90
N ALA A 41 -1.64 -4.58 13.84
CA ALA A 41 -1.75 -3.60 14.91
C ALA A 41 -1.81 -2.16 14.38
N VAL A 42 -0.96 -1.82 13.40
CA VAL A 42 -0.92 -0.48 12.81
C VAL A 42 -2.15 -0.21 11.93
N THR A 43 -2.63 -1.22 11.19
CA THR A 43 -3.88 -1.12 10.43
C THR A 43 -5.07 -0.87 11.36
N GLN A 44 -5.17 -1.62 12.47
CA GLN A 44 -6.25 -1.40 13.44
C GLN A 44 -6.19 0.00 14.04
N HIS A 45 -4.99 0.49 14.38
CA HIS A 45 -4.83 1.85 14.87
C HIS A 45 -5.26 2.91 13.84
N ALA A 46 -4.96 2.69 12.56
CA ALA A 46 -5.36 3.57 11.47
C ALA A 46 -6.89 3.66 11.34
N GLN A 47 -7.56 2.52 11.49
CA GLN A 47 -9.02 2.41 11.46
C GLN A 47 -9.67 3.17 12.61
N ASP A 48 -9.15 3.01 13.83
CA ASP A 48 -9.68 3.70 15.00
C ASP A 48 -9.53 5.23 14.86
N MET A 49 -8.38 5.68 14.35
CA MET A 49 -8.16 7.11 14.06
C MET A 49 -9.10 7.64 12.98
N ARG A 50 -9.38 6.86 11.95
CA ARG A 50 -10.31 7.25 10.88
C ARG A 50 -11.70 7.55 11.43
N VAL A 51 -12.20 6.70 12.34
CA VAL A 51 -13.49 6.91 13.02
C VAL A 51 -13.47 8.19 13.85
N GLN A 52 -12.42 8.41 14.64
CA GLN A 52 -12.27 9.61 15.47
C GLN A 52 -12.21 10.91 14.62
N MET A 53 -11.51 10.88 13.50
CA MET A 53 -11.39 12.04 12.61
C MET A 53 -12.69 12.40 11.89
N GLU A 54 -13.63 11.46 11.73
CA GLU A 54 -14.96 11.75 11.19
C GLU A 54 -15.84 12.49 12.22
N GLU A 55 -15.50 12.40 13.50
CA GLU A 55 -16.21 13.06 14.61
C GLU A 55 -15.59 14.42 14.99
N GLU A 56 -14.30 14.64 14.73
CA GLU A 56 -13.56 15.85 15.14
C GLU A 56 -13.28 16.84 13.99
N ALA A 57 -13.82 18.06 14.09
CA ALA A 57 -13.64 19.17 13.12
C ALA A 57 -12.30 19.93 13.29
N GLY A 58 -11.19 19.22 13.40
CA GLY A 58 -9.83 19.78 13.52
C GLY A 58 -9.04 19.80 12.20
N THR A 59 -7.96 20.58 12.15
CA THR A 59 -7.00 20.64 11.03
C THR A 59 -5.59 20.23 11.50
N SER A 60 -5.42 18.94 11.80
CA SER A 60 -4.10 18.35 12.03
C SER A 60 -3.42 17.90 10.73
N LEU A 61 -2.09 17.83 10.72
CA LEU A 61 -1.30 17.26 9.60
C LEU A 61 -1.73 15.82 9.27
N ARG A 62 -2.15 15.06 10.29
CA ARG A 62 -2.66 13.70 10.10
C ARG A 62 -4.00 13.71 9.35
N GLN A 63 -4.94 14.58 9.73
CA GLN A 63 -6.19 14.78 8.98
C GLN A 63 -5.94 15.20 7.52
N SER A 64 -4.89 16.00 7.25
CA SER A 64 -4.55 16.35 5.87
C SER A 64 -4.11 15.14 5.04
N ASN A 65 -3.34 14.20 5.60
CA ASN A 65 -2.90 13.01 4.88
C ASN A 65 -4.08 12.05 4.60
N PHE A 66 -4.97 11.84 5.57
CA PHE A 66 -6.18 11.04 5.37
C PHE A 66 -7.12 11.68 4.32
N HIS A 67 -7.24 13.00 4.32
CA HIS A 67 -7.94 13.71 3.25
C HIS A 67 -7.28 13.49 1.89
N THR A 68 -5.95 13.56 1.80
CA THR A 68 -5.20 13.27 0.56
C THR A 68 -5.47 11.87 0.05
N ILE A 69 -5.48 10.85 0.92
CA ILE A 69 -5.82 9.47 0.53
C ILE A 69 -7.23 9.42 -0.08
N LYS A 70 -8.22 10.06 0.56
CA LYS A 70 -9.61 10.10 0.08
C LYS A 70 -9.74 10.74 -1.31
N VAL A 71 -8.90 11.72 -1.67
CA VAL A 71 -8.91 12.34 -3.02
C VAL A 71 -8.04 11.61 -4.05
N ASP A 72 -7.05 10.82 -3.62
CA ASP A 72 -6.12 10.13 -4.51
C ASP A 72 -6.64 8.78 -5.01
N ILE A 73 -7.35 8.04 -4.16
CA ILE A 73 -7.88 6.73 -4.54
C ILE A 73 -8.83 6.80 -5.75
N PRO A 74 -9.80 7.73 -5.82
CA PRO A 74 -10.70 7.82 -6.97
C PRO A 74 -9.98 8.05 -8.30
N ARG A 75 -8.80 8.69 -8.29
CA ARG A 75 -7.99 8.99 -9.49
C ARG A 75 -6.88 7.99 -9.77
N THR A 76 -6.73 6.93 -8.97
CA THR A 76 -5.68 5.93 -9.10
C THR A 76 -6.05 4.85 -10.14
N PHE A 77 -5.37 4.86 -11.29
CA PHE A 77 -5.55 3.90 -12.40
C PHE A 77 -7.03 3.67 -12.79
N THR A 78 -7.78 4.75 -13.00
CA THR A 78 -9.23 4.72 -13.26
C THR A 78 -9.65 3.80 -14.41
N SER A 79 -8.82 3.65 -15.45
CA SER A 79 -9.09 2.74 -16.57
C SER A 79 -9.15 1.27 -16.19
N LEU A 80 -8.58 0.88 -15.04
CA LEU A 80 -8.66 -0.49 -14.52
C LEU A 80 -9.94 -0.74 -13.72
N GLY A 81 -10.51 0.28 -13.09
CA GLY A 81 -11.74 0.17 -12.31
C GLY A 81 -11.64 -0.68 -11.03
N ILE A 82 -10.42 -1.04 -10.60
CA ILE A 82 -10.22 -1.99 -9.50
C ILE A 82 -9.93 -1.34 -8.14
N PHE A 83 -9.50 -0.07 -8.15
CA PHE A 83 -9.12 0.66 -6.94
C PHE A 83 -10.18 1.69 -6.50
N GLN A 84 -11.19 1.94 -7.33
CA GLN A 84 -12.29 2.86 -7.01
C GLN A 84 -13.30 2.18 -6.07
N LYS A 85 -14.14 2.97 -5.37
CA LYS A 85 -15.17 2.46 -4.47
C LYS A 85 -16.04 1.39 -5.15
N GLY A 86 -16.17 0.23 -4.51
CA GLY A 86 -16.84 -0.95 -5.07
C GLY A 86 -15.93 -1.91 -5.85
N GLY A 87 -14.68 -1.51 -6.12
CA GLY A 87 -13.65 -2.36 -6.72
C GLY A 87 -12.96 -3.28 -5.69
N PRO A 88 -12.37 -4.40 -6.13
CA PRO A 88 -11.81 -5.43 -5.25
C PRO A 88 -10.59 -4.98 -4.44
N TYR A 89 -9.91 -3.90 -4.85
CA TYR A 89 -8.72 -3.39 -4.17
C TYR A 89 -8.94 -2.01 -3.54
N PHE A 90 -10.19 -1.54 -3.44
CA PHE A 90 -10.50 -0.27 -2.78
C PHE A 90 -10.11 -0.28 -1.30
N GLU A 91 -10.63 -1.23 -0.51
CA GLU A 91 -10.30 -1.32 0.92
C GLU A 91 -8.82 -1.67 1.15
N PRO A 92 -8.22 -2.69 0.48
CA PRO A 92 -6.80 -2.99 0.68
C PRO A 92 -5.85 -1.82 0.38
N LEU A 93 -6.15 -1.01 -0.65
CA LEU A 93 -5.35 0.18 -0.95
C LEU A 93 -5.55 1.26 0.10
N THR A 94 -6.77 1.44 0.58
CA THR A 94 -7.08 2.42 1.65
C THR A 94 -6.34 2.04 2.93
N GLU A 95 -6.49 0.79 3.39
CA GLU A 95 -5.89 0.27 4.61
C GLU A 95 -4.36 0.42 4.61
N ILE A 96 -3.69 0.04 3.52
CA ILE A 96 -2.21 0.12 3.48
C ILE A 96 -1.70 1.56 3.48
N LEU A 97 -2.43 2.50 2.85
CA LEU A 97 -2.07 3.92 2.83
C LEU A 97 -2.31 4.58 4.20
N GLU A 98 -3.41 4.22 4.86
CA GLU A 98 -3.73 4.70 6.20
C GLU A 98 -2.73 4.15 7.22
N ALA A 99 -2.44 2.85 7.19
CA ALA A 99 -1.44 2.21 8.05
C ALA A 99 -0.05 2.82 7.88
N TYR A 100 0.34 3.20 6.66
CA TYR A 100 1.61 3.88 6.40
C TYR A 100 1.68 5.30 7.02
N ASN A 101 0.53 5.93 7.30
CA ASN A 101 0.44 7.27 7.88
C ASN A 101 0.25 7.28 9.41
N CYS A 102 0.16 6.12 10.06
CA CYS A 102 0.15 5.98 11.52
C CYS A 102 1.49 6.35 12.16
#